data_AF-H1YB30-F1
#
_entry.id   AF-H1YB30-F1
#
_cell.length_a   1.000
_cell.length_b   1.000
_cell.length_c   1.000
_cell.angle_alpha   90.00
_cell.angle_beta   90.00
_cell.angle_gamma   90.00
#
_symmetry.space_group_name_H-M   'P 1'
#
loop_
_entity.id
_entity.type
_entity.pdbx_description
1 polymer ?
#
loop_
_entity_poly.entity_id
_entity_poly.type
_entity_poly.pdbx_seq_one_letter_code
_entity_poly.pdbx_strand_id
1 'polypeptide(L)' 'MGIEEMLLAEAKEEGKIEGKLQGKLEGKLEGEREKALAIATEMKKDGIPNEQIARFTKLPVEYIEKL' A
#
# COMPACT_ATOMS: atom_id res chain seq x y z
N MET A 1 12.63 7.83 -40.39
CA MET A 1 11.85 7.46 -39.21
C MET A 1 10.39 7.44 -39.62
N GLY A 2 9.83 6.25 -39.77
CA GLY A 2 8.44 6.06 -40.16
C GLY A 2 7.51 6.36 -38.98
N ILE A 3 6.31 6.85 -39.29
CA ILE A 3 5.19 7.02 -38.32
C ILE A 3 4.99 5.79 -37.42
N GLU A 4 5.24 4.59 -37.96
CA GLU A 4 5.18 3.31 -37.24
C GLU A 4 6.24 3.18 -36.12
N GLU A 5 7.46 3.69 -36.32
CA GLU A 5 8.52 3.66 -35.30
C GLU A 5 8.20 4.62 -34.15
N MET A 6 7.58 5.76 -34.44
CA MET A 6 7.12 6.72 -33.43
C MET A 6 6.01 6.13 -32.55
N LEU A 7 4.97 5.53 -33.16
CA LEU A 7 3.87 4.89 -32.45
C LEU A 7 4.35 3.74 -31.54
N LEU A 8 5.32 2.95 -32.01
CA LEU A 8 5.85 1.82 -31.24
C LEU A 8 6.76 2.27 -30.09
N ALA A 9 7.42 3.42 -30.21
CA ALA A 9 8.19 4.05 -29.15
C ALA A 9 7.26 4.62 -28.06
N GLU A 10 6.20 5.32 -28.48
CA GLU A 10 5.20 5.92 -27.59
C GLU A 10 4.46 4.86 -26.78
N ALA A 11 3.99 3.77 -27.42
CA ALA A 11 3.36 2.65 -26.73
C ALA A 11 4.28 1.94 -25.71
N LYS A 12 5.60 1.86 -25.98
CA LYS A 12 6.58 1.31 -25.03
C LYS A 12 6.84 2.23 -23.86
N GLU A 13 6.78 3.54 -24.08
CA GLU A 13 6.96 4.55 -23.05
C GLU A 13 5.74 4.61 -22.13
N GLU A 14 4.53 4.62 -22.70
CA GLU A 14 3.27 4.52 -21.97
C GLU A 14 3.22 3.27 -21.09
N GLY A 15 3.49 2.07 -21.65
CA GLY A 15 3.48 0.84 -20.87
C GLY A 15 4.50 0.81 -19.72
N LYS A 16 5.65 1.49 -19.86
CA LYS A 16 6.63 1.65 -18.77
C LYS A 16 6.16 2.63 -17.70
N ILE A 17 5.48 3.70 -18.09
CA ILE A 17 4.93 4.70 -17.18
C ILE A 17 3.80 4.07 -16.36
N GLU A 18 2.87 3.40 -17.02
CA GLU A 18 1.75 2.69 -16.38
C GLU A 18 2.24 1.62 -15.41
N GLY A 19 3.17 0.75 -15.84
CA GLY A 19 3.72 -0.30 -14.97
C GLY A 19 4.44 0.26 -13.73
N LYS A 20 5.14 1.39 -13.85
CA LYS A 20 5.79 2.06 -12.70
C LYS A 20 4.80 2.73 -11.77
N LEU A 21 3.75 3.35 -12.29
CA LEU A 21 2.70 3.97 -11.50
C LEU A 21 1.93 2.92 -10.70
N GLN A 22 1.55 1.83 -11.36
CA GLN A 22 0.80 0.74 -10.77
C GLN A 22 1.60 0.05 -9.66
N GLY A 23 2.86 -0.32 -9.92
CA GLY A 23 3.73 -0.94 -8.91
C GLY A 23 4.04 -0.03 -7.71
N LYS A 24 4.17 1.29 -7.91
CA LYS A 24 4.35 2.23 -6.80
C LYS A 24 3.09 2.38 -5.94
N LEU A 25 1.91 2.40 -6.56
CA LEU A 25 0.64 2.48 -5.84
C LEU A 25 0.38 1.21 -5.03
N GLU A 26 0.55 0.04 -5.65
CA GLU A 26 0.39 -1.27 -5.00
C GLU A 26 1.38 -1.42 -3.83
N GLY A 27 2.68 -1.18 -4.05
CA GLY A 27 3.68 -1.30 -2.99
C GLY A 27 3.51 -0.29 -1.85
N LYS A 28 2.99 0.91 -2.13
CA LYS A 28 2.68 1.89 -1.07
C LYS A 28 1.49 1.45 -0.23
N LEU A 29 0.42 0.95 -0.86
CA LEU A 29 -0.78 0.49 -0.16
C LEU A 29 -0.49 -0.76 0.68
N GLU A 30 0.25 -1.72 0.13
CA GLU A 30 0.69 -2.91 0.87
C GLU A 30 1.58 -2.52 2.05
N GLY A 31 2.58 -1.67 1.82
CA GLY A 31 3.48 -1.23 2.88
C GLY A 31 2.81 -0.41 3.99
N GLU A 32 1.84 0.45 3.66
CA GLU A 32 1.06 1.18 4.67
C GLU A 32 0.19 0.25 5.50
N ARG A 33 -0.44 -0.75 4.87
CA ARG A 33 -1.25 -1.75 5.56
C ARG A 33 -0.40 -2.63 6.46
N GLU A 34 0.71 -3.19 5.96
CA GLU A 34 1.62 -4.02 6.76
C GLU A 34 2.18 -3.27 7.97
N LYS A 35 2.57 -2.00 7.79
CA LYS A 35 3.04 -1.16 8.91
C LYS A 35 1.97 -0.94 9.95
N ALA A 36 0.74 -0.61 9.55
CA ALA A 36 -0.36 -0.42 10.48
C ALA A 36 -0.65 -1.70 11.29
N LEU A 37 -0.58 -2.87 10.63
CA LEU A 37 -0.73 -4.18 11.28
C LEU A 37 0.40 -4.48 12.25
N ALA A 38 1.65 -4.29 11.84
CA ALA A 38 2.81 -4.53 12.70
C ALA A 38 2.75 -3.66 13.97
N ILE A 39 2.42 -2.37 13.81
CA ILE A 39 2.25 -1.45 14.94
C ILE A 39 1.10 -1.91 15.85
N ALA A 40 -0.06 -2.25 15.29
CA ALA A 40 -1.21 -2.71 16.08
C ALA A 40 -0.90 -3.98 16.88
N THR A 41 -0.17 -4.93 16.28
CA THR A 41 0.25 -6.18 16.93
C THR A 41 1.20 -5.91 18.09
N GLU A 42 2.22 -5.06 17.91
CA GLU A 42 3.14 -4.71 19.00
C GLU A 42 2.43 -3.95 20.12
N MET A 43 1.57 -2.98 19.79
CA MET A 43 0.75 -2.27 20.79
C MET A 43 -0.14 -3.22 21.59
N LYS A 44 -0.71 -4.25 20.95
CA LYS A 44 -1.53 -5.28 21.62
C LYS A 44 -0.69 -6.13 22.56
N LYS A 45 0.53 -6.51 22.17
CA LYS A 45 1.49 -7.23 23.03
C LYS A 45 1.88 -6.41 24.26
N ASP A 46 2.01 -5.09 24.10
CA ASP A 46 2.31 -4.16 25.18
C ASP A 46 1.11 -3.90 26.11
N GLY A 47 -0.05 -4.52 25.85
CA GLY A 47 -1.25 -4.39 26.68
C GLY A 47 -2.01 -3.09 26.49
N ILE A 48 -1.78 -2.38 25.39
CA ILE A 48 -2.52 -1.15 25.06
C ILE A 48 -3.99 -1.51 24.75
N PRO A 49 -4.98 -0.75 25.26
CA PRO A 49 -6.39 -1.00 24.97
C PRO A 49 -6.71 -0.92 23.47
N ASN A 50 -7.59 -1.82 22.99
CA ASN A 50 -7.96 -1.90 21.58
C ASN A 50 -8.51 -0.57 21.01
N GLU A 51 -9.24 0.22 21.80
CA GLU A 51 -9.72 1.54 21.35
C GLU A 51 -8.56 2.52 21.09
N GLN A 52 -7.49 2.46 21.89
CA GLN A 52 -6.31 3.30 21.67
C GLN A 52 -5.55 2.84 20.43
N ILE A 53 -5.38 1.52 20.27
CA ILE A 53 -4.75 0.95 19.08
C ILE A 53 -5.51 1.37 17.82
N ALA A 54 -6.85 1.29 17.84
CA ALA A 54 -7.70 1.71 16.73
C ALA A 54 -7.52 3.19 16.41
N ARG A 55 -7.44 4.04 17.44
CA ARG A 55 -7.21 5.48 17.27
C ARG A 55 -5.87 5.80 16.62
N PHE A 56 -4.80 5.09 16.98
CA PHE A 56 -3.46 5.37 16.47
C PHE A 56 -3.20 4.74 15.09
N THR A 57 -3.65 3.51 14.89
CA THR A 57 -3.42 2.76 13.64
C THR A 57 -4.48 3.01 12.59
N LYS A 58 -5.58 3.69 12.96
CA LYS A 58 -6.78 3.90 12.13
C LYS A 58 -7.41 2.58 11.64
N LEU A 59 -7.10 1.47 12.32
CA LEU A 59 -7.74 0.18 12.06
C LEU A 59 -9.05 0.08 12.86
N PRO A 60 -10.05 -0.63 12.32
CA PRO A 60 -11.27 -0.93 13.07
C PRO A 60 -10.95 -1.71 14.35
N VAL A 61 -11.66 -1.41 15.45
CA VAL A 61 -11.50 -2.12 16.72
C VAL A 61 -11.72 -3.63 16.54
N GLU A 62 -12.76 -4.02 15.80
CA GLU A 62 -13.05 -5.42 15.44
C GLU A 62 -11.89 -6.13 14.72
N TYR A 63 -11.10 -5.36 13.97
CA TYR A 63 -9.94 -5.89 13.26
C TYR A 63 -8.78 -6.12 14.24
N ILE A 64 -8.58 -5.21 15.20
CA ILE A 64 -7.57 -5.32 16.25
C ILE A 64 -7.88 -6.44 17.24
N GLU A 65 -9.16 -6.69 17.54
CA GLU A 65 -9.57 -7.82 18.37
C GLU A 65 -9.14 -9.16 17.76
N LYS A 66 -9.14 -9.26 16.43
CA LYS A 66 -8.77 -10.45 15.65
C LYS A 66 -7.27 -10.61 15.39
N LEU A 67 -6.46 -9.58 15.66
CA LEU A 67 -4.98 -9.66 15.62
C LEU A 67 -4.43 -10.57 16.72
#